data_AF-A0A4Q5TPN2-F1
#
_entry.id   AF-A0A4Q5TPN2-F1
#
_cell.length_a   1.000
_cell.length_b   1.000
_cell.length_c   1.000
_cell.angle_alpha   90.00
_cell.angle_beta   90.00
_cell.angle_gamma   90.00
#
_symmetry.space_group_name_H-M   'P 1'
#
loop_
_entity.id
_entity.type
_entity.pdbx_description
1 polymer ?
#
loop_
_entity_poly.entity_id
_entity_poly.type
_entity_poly.pdbx_seq_one_letter_code
_entity_poly.pdbx_strand_id
1 'polypeptide(L)'
;MDTLYEKLRTFNAPRPAQLVELKYGAMAENAFRFFRGTCHLFYQRLSRVSGIPASPIAWLCGDLHMENFGSYRADNGLVYFDLNDFDEAVLAPALWEVIRMVASIFVAFESLGIGAEQAQ
;
A
#
# COMPACT_ATOMS: atom_id res chain seq x y z
N MET A 1 15.64 -19.28 -4.53
CA MET A 1 14.62 -18.33 -4.06
C MET A 1 15.08 -16.96 -4.49
N ASP A 2 14.23 -16.20 -5.17
CA ASP A 2 14.57 -14.82 -5.53
C ASP A 2 14.74 -13.99 -4.26
N THR A 3 15.84 -13.26 -4.20
CA THR A 3 16.12 -12.28 -3.16
C THR A 3 15.10 -11.14 -3.22
N LEU A 4 14.94 -10.39 -2.11
CA LEU A 4 14.08 -9.20 -2.09
C LEU A 4 14.50 -8.21 -3.19
N TYR A 5 15.80 -8.00 -3.35
CA TYR A 5 16.36 -7.12 -4.38
C TYR A 5 15.95 -7.54 -5.80
N GLU A 6 16.03 -8.84 -6.12
CA GLU A 6 15.61 -9.35 -7.44
C GLU A 6 14.13 -9.14 -7.70
N LYS A 7 13.28 -9.31 -6.68
CA LYS A 7 11.84 -9.03 -6.81
C LYS A 7 11.54 -7.57 -7.09
N LEU A 8 12.18 -6.65 -6.35
CA LEU A 8 12.03 -5.21 -6.56
C LEU A 8 12.51 -4.80 -7.95
N ARG A 9 13.68 -5.30 -8.37
CA ARG A 9 14.23 -5.02 -9.70
C ARG A 9 13.33 -5.54 -10.82
N THR A 10 12.76 -6.72 -10.65
CA THR A 10 11.86 -7.32 -11.65
C THR A 10 10.55 -6.54 -11.75
N PHE A 11 9.93 -6.18 -10.62
CA PHE A 11 8.69 -5.42 -10.60
C PHE A 11 8.86 -4.02 -11.23
N ASN A 12 9.99 -3.36 -10.99
CA ASN A 12 10.25 -2.02 -11.49
C ASN A 12 10.96 -1.98 -12.86
N ALA A 13 11.26 -3.12 -13.47
CA ALA A 13 11.98 -3.20 -14.76
C ALA A 13 11.35 -2.39 -15.91
N PRO A 14 10.00 -2.25 -16.01
CA PRO A 14 9.39 -1.42 -17.05
C PRO A 14 9.52 0.09 -16.83
N ARG A 15 9.95 0.55 -15.64
CA ARG A 15 10.01 1.98 -15.29
C ARG A 15 11.37 2.59 -15.68
N PRO A 16 11.44 3.88 -16.04
CA PRO A 16 12.70 4.56 -16.33
C PRO A 16 13.68 4.46 -15.15
N ALA A 17 14.94 4.11 -15.43
CA ALA A 17 15.95 3.81 -14.40
C ALA A 17 16.11 4.95 -13.38
N GLN A 18 16.15 6.21 -13.83
CA GLN A 18 16.27 7.39 -12.96
C GLN A 18 15.08 7.51 -11.99
N LEU A 19 13.86 7.16 -12.41
CA LEU A 19 12.68 7.18 -11.55
C LEU A 19 12.70 6.02 -10.55
N VAL A 20 13.24 4.86 -10.96
CA VAL A 20 13.42 3.70 -10.06
C VAL A 20 14.42 4.02 -8.95
N GLU A 21 15.51 4.70 -9.27
CA GLU A 21 16.49 5.15 -8.27
C GLU A 21 15.87 6.11 -7.25
N LEU A 22 15.09 7.10 -7.72
CA LEU A 22 14.34 8.00 -6.82
C LEU A 22 13.33 7.24 -5.96
N LYS A 23 12.60 6.28 -6.54
CA LYS A 23 11.66 5.42 -5.80
C LYS A 23 12.38 4.63 -4.71
N TYR A 24 13.55 4.05 -5.00
CA TYR A 24 14.33 3.31 -4.01
C TYR A 24 14.89 4.21 -2.91
N GLY A 25 15.33 5.43 -3.25
CA GLY A 25 15.70 6.45 -2.27
C GLY A 25 14.56 6.75 -1.30
N ALA A 26 13.36 7.02 -1.83
CA ALA A 26 12.17 7.28 -1.01
C ALA A 26 11.77 6.08 -0.15
N MET A 27 11.81 4.87 -0.72
CA MET A 27 11.51 3.63 0.02
C MET A 27 12.48 3.34 1.15
N ALA A 28 13.73 3.80 1.05
CA ALA A 28 14.77 3.56 2.06
C ALA A 28 14.64 4.47 3.29
N GLU A 29 13.82 5.52 3.24
CA GLU A 29 13.71 6.49 4.33
C GLU A 29 13.06 5.94 5.60
N ASN A 30 12.05 5.08 5.48
CA ASN A 30 11.41 4.41 6.61
C ASN A 30 10.54 3.21 6.16
N ALA A 31 10.11 2.41 7.14
CA ALA A 31 9.29 1.23 6.91
C ALA A 31 7.94 1.54 6.23
N PHE A 32 7.33 2.70 6.52
CA PHE A 32 6.06 3.10 5.91
C PHE A 32 6.21 3.42 4.42
N ARG A 33 7.27 4.14 4.03
CA ARG A 33 7.59 4.41 2.62
C ARG A 33 7.93 3.12 1.86
N PHE A 34 8.63 2.19 2.50
CA PHE A 34 8.83 0.85 1.94
C PHE A 34 7.50 0.11 1.73
N PHE A 35 6.60 0.12 2.73
CA PHE A 35 5.30 -0.55 2.67
C PHE A 35 4.41 -0.07 1.51
N ARG A 36 4.25 1.25 1.35
CA ARG A 36 3.51 1.82 0.20
C ARG A 36 4.26 1.64 -1.12
N GLY A 37 5.59 1.61 -1.10
CA GLY A 37 6.38 1.39 -2.32
C GLY A 37 6.30 -0.04 -2.88
N THR A 38 5.75 -1.01 -2.13
CA THR A 38 5.88 -2.45 -2.38
C THR A 38 4.57 -3.25 -2.24
N CYS A 39 3.43 -2.69 -2.65
CA CYS A 39 2.12 -3.36 -2.62
C CYS A 39 2.13 -4.81 -3.15
N HIS A 40 2.78 -5.06 -4.29
CA HIS A 40 2.91 -6.39 -4.90
C HIS A 40 3.51 -7.45 -3.96
N LEU A 41 4.49 -7.08 -3.12
CA LEU A 41 5.08 -8.01 -2.14
C LEU A 41 4.08 -8.33 -1.02
N PHE A 42 3.30 -7.35 -0.60
CA PHE A 42 2.27 -7.53 0.43
C PHE A 42 1.21 -8.53 -0.04
N TYR A 43 0.62 -8.32 -1.21
CA TYR A 43 -0.42 -9.22 -1.73
C TYR A 43 0.15 -10.61 -2.10
N GLN A 44 1.39 -10.69 -2.61
CA GLN A 44 2.06 -11.96 -2.81
C GLN A 44 2.18 -12.76 -1.49
N ARG A 45 2.43 -12.09 -0.37
CA ARG A 45 2.48 -12.74 0.94
C ARG A 45 1.09 -13.07 1.47
N LEU A 46 0.16 -12.13 1.38
CA LEU A 46 -1.21 -12.26 1.88
C LEU A 46 -1.95 -13.43 1.23
N SER A 47 -1.76 -13.64 -0.08
CA SER A 47 -2.34 -14.77 -0.82
C SER A 47 -1.93 -16.16 -0.31
N ARG A 48 -0.88 -16.24 0.52
CA ARG A 48 -0.39 -17.48 1.14
C ARG A 48 -0.83 -17.63 2.59
N VAL A 49 -1.51 -16.63 3.16
CA VAL A 49 -2.01 -16.68 4.54
C VAL A 49 -3.31 -17.47 4.56
N SER A 50 -3.34 -18.53 5.35
CA SER A 50 -4.54 -19.31 5.63
C SER A 50 -5.35 -18.68 6.77
N GLY A 51 -6.66 -18.92 6.80
CA GLY A 51 -7.53 -18.52 7.91
C GLY A 51 -8.08 -17.09 7.80
N ILE A 52 -7.84 -16.39 6.70
CA ILE A 52 -8.57 -15.15 6.37
C ILE A 52 -10.03 -15.54 6.08
N PRO A 53 -11.03 -14.96 6.77
CA PRO A 53 -12.43 -15.22 6.46
C PRO A 53 -12.76 -14.90 5.00
N ALA A 54 -13.73 -15.63 4.43
CA ALA A 54 -14.21 -15.31 3.10
C ALA A 54 -14.87 -13.91 3.08
N SER A 55 -14.69 -13.18 1.99
CA SER A 55 -15.37 -11.91 1.74
C SER A 55 -15.74 -11.80 0.26
N PRO A 56 -16.75 -10.97 -0.08
CA PRO A 56 -17.07 -10.69 -1.47
C PRO A 56 -15.85 -10.22 -2.26
N ILE A 57 -15.84 -10.57 -3.54
CA ILE A 57 -14.89 -10.02 -4.50
C ILE A 57 -15.35 -8.60 -4.86
N ALA A 58 -14.43 -7.64 -4.79
CA ALA A 58 -14.68 -6.23 -5.10
C ALA A 58 -13.48 -5.64 -5.85
N TRP A 59 -13.70 -4.49 -6.51
CA TRP A 59 -12.61 -3.68 -7.03
C TRP A 59 -11.89 -3.00 -5.88
N LEU A 60 -10.62 -3.37 -5.71
CA LEU A 60 -9.72 -2.83 -4.72
C LEU A 60 -8.87 -1.72 -5.34
N CYS A 61 -8.45 -0.72 -4.57
CA CYS A 61 -7.43 0.25 -4.99
C CYS A 61 -6.08 -0.43 -5.23
N GLY A 62 -5.76 -1.47 -4.45
CA GLY A 62 -4.59 -2.33 -4.68
C GLY A 62 -3.26 -1.75 -4.19
N ASP A 63 -3.27 -0.53 -3.64
CA ASP A 63 -2.17 0.00 -2.82
C ASP A 63 -2.65 0.60 -1.49
N LEU A 64 -3.93 0.48 -1.10
CA LEU A 64 -4.49 1.18 0.06
C LEU A 64 -3.60 1.28 1.31
N HIS A 65 -3.27 2.52 1.70
CA HIS A 65 -2.50 2.91 2.88
C HIS A 65 -2.97 4.26 3.44
N MET A 66 -2.48 4.65 4.61
CA MET A 66 -2.91 5.89 5.30
C MET A 66 -2.77 7.17 4.47
N GLU A 67 -1.74 7.27 3.64
CA GLU A 67 -1.50 8.44 2.78
C GLU A 67 -2.20 8.32 1.40
N ASN A 68 -3.04 7.30 1.20
CA ASN A 68 -3.79 7.10 -0.04
C ASN A 68 -5.14 7.84 -0.08
N PHE A 69 -5.44 8.60 0.97
CA PHE A 69 -6.62 9.45 1.07
C PHE A 69 -6.26 10.91 0.80
N GLY A 70 -7.22 11.68 0.33
CA GLY A 70 -7.05 13.12 0.13
C GLY A 70 -8.38 13.83 -0.05
N SER A 71 -8.29 15.14 -0.31
CA SER A 71 -9.46 15.98 -0.52
C SER A 71 -9.50 16.56 -1.92
N TYR A 72 -10.63 16.42 -2.61
CA TYR A 72 -10.83 16.89 -3.99
C TYR A 72 -12.01 17.83 -4.06
N ARG A 73 -11.89 18.87 -4.87
CA ARG A 73 -13.02 19.73 -5.22
C ARG A 73 -13.69 19.14 -6.46
N ALA A 74 -14.95 18.75 -6.36
CA ALA A 74 -15.71 18.32 -7.52
C ALA A 74 -16.32 19.52 -8.26
N ASP A 75 -16.84 19.26 -9.45
CA ASP A 75 -17.42 20.28 -10.34
C ASP A 75 -18.66 20.97 -9.75
N ASN A 76 -19.33 20.33 -8.78
CA ASN A 76 -20.42 20.95 -8.02
C ASN A 76 -19.93 21.94 -6.93
N GLY A 77 -18.62 22.19 -6.86
CA GLY A 77 -17.99 23.10 -5.91
C GLY A 77 -17.76 22.52 -4.51
N LEU A 78 -18.26 21.30 -4.22
CA LEU A 78 -18.09 20.64 -2.93
C LEU A 78 -16.73 19.95 -2.81
N VAL A 79 -16.27 19.80 -1.57
CA VAL A 79 -15.04 19.07 -1.23
C VAL A 79 -15.39 17.67 -0.76
N TYR A 80 -14.75 16.67 -1.36
CA TYR A 80 -14.89 15.26 -1.04
C TYR A 80 -13.60 14.74 -0.45
N PHE A 81 -13.72 13.94 0.60
CA PHE A 81 -12.62 13.13 1.13
C PHE A 81 -12.75 11.73 0.57
N ASP A 82 -11.76 11.27 -0.17
CA ASP A 82 -11.81 9.97 -0.85
C ASP A 82 -10.40 9.40 -1.10
N LEU A 83 -10.38 8.14 -1.54
CA LEU A 83 -9.20 7.44 -2.04
C LEU A 83 -8.68 8.06 -3.34
N ASN A 84 -7.37 7.97 -3.51
CA ASN A 84 -6.65 8.29 -4.74
C ASN A 84 -6.06 7.06 -5.42
N ASP A 85 -5.47 7.31 -6.59
CA ASP A 85 -4.40 6.46 -7.16
C ASP A 85 -4.79 4.98 -7.29
N PHE A 86 -5.53 4.69 -8.35
CA PHE A 86 -6.05 3.36 -8.69
C PHE A 86 -5.18 2.63 -9.73
N ASP A 87 -3.92 3.03 -9.88
CA ASP A 87 -3.00 2.44 -10.86
C ASP A 87 -2.78 0.93 -10.61
N GLU A 88 -2.91 0.49 -9.36
CA GLU A 88 -2.75 -0.91 -8.95
C GLU A 88 -4.08 -1.63 -8.69
N ALA A 89 -5.19 -1.08 -9.19
CA ALA A 89 -6.52 -1.61 -8.92
C ALA A 89 -6.69 -3.06 -9.39
N VAL A 90 -7.35 -3.87 -8.56
CA VAL A 90 -7.49 -5.31 -8.80
C VAL A 90 -8.80 -5.85 -8.26
N LEU A 91 -9.34 -6.85 -8.95
CA LEU A 91 -10.53 -7.58 -8.50
C LEU A 91 -10.10 -8.70 -7.52
N ALA A 92 -10.39 -8.53 -6.23
CA ALA A 92 -9.94 -9.45 -5.17
C ALA A 92 -10.88 -9.43 -3.94
N PRO A 93 -10.74 -10.35 -2.96
CA PRO A 93 -11.57 -10.35 -1.76
C PRO A 93 -11.44 -9.03 -0.97
N ALA A 94 -12.56 -8.38 -0.66
CA ALA A 94 -12.61 -7.09 0.04
C ALA A 94 -11.79 -7.02 1.34
N LEU A 95 -11.73 -8.12 2.10
CA LEU A 95 -10.93 -8.18 3.33
C LEU A 95 -9.44 -7.98 3.10
N TRP A 96 -8.92 -8.20 1.89
CA TRP A 96 -7.49 -8.02 1.61
C TRP A 96 -7.06 -6.56 1.76
N GLU A 97 -7.89 -5.61 1.34
CA GLU A 97 -7.61 -4.19 1.54
C GLU A 97 -7.84 -3.73 2.96
N VAL A 98 -8.82 -4.29 3.67
CA VAL A 98 -8.98 -4.03 5.11
C VAL A 98 -7.72 -4.46 5.86
N ILE A 99 -7.17 -5.64 5.56
CA ILE A 99 -5.93 -6.13 6.16
C ILE A 99 -4.75 -5.22 5.78
N ARG A 100 -4.66 -4.77 4.52
CA ARG A 100 -3.61 -3.84 4.08
C ARG A 100 -3.69 -2.51 4.83
N MET A 101 -4.89 -1.93 4.95
CA MET A 101 -5.11 -0.67 5.66
C MET A 101 -4.73 -0.78 7.14
N VAL A 102 -5.15 -1.86 7.81
CA VAL A 102 -4.77 -2.09 9.21
C VAL A 102 -3.25 -2.24 9.35
N ALA A 103 -2.59 -3.01 8.48
CA ALA A 103 -1.13 -3.11 8.48
C ALA A 103 -0.46 -1.75 8.24
N SER A 104 -1.00 -0.93 7.34
CA SER A 104 -0.53 0.43 7.07
C SER A 104 -0.55 1.30 8.33
N ILE A 105 -1.59 1.21 9.16
CA ILE A 105 -1.71 1.98 10.40
C ILE A 105 -0.59 1.63 11.38
N PHE A 106 -0.37 0.34 11.62
CA PHE A 106 0.70 -0.12 12.52
C PHE A 106 2.10 0.27 12.03
N VAL A 107 2.37 0.14 10.73
CA VAL A 107 3.67 0.53 10.16
C VAL A 107 3.86 2.05 10.20
N ALA A 108 2.79 2.82 10.03
CA ALA A 108 2.85 4.28 10.12
C ALA A 108 3.17 4.75 11.55
N PHE A 109 2.61 4.11 12.58
CA PHE A 109 2.86 4.48 13.99
C PHE A 109 4.34 4.42 14.35
N GLU A 110 5.08 3.41 13.87
CA GLU A 110 6.52 3.33 14.05
C GLU A 110 7.23 4.53 13.41
N SER A 111 6.81 4.93 12.21
CA SER A 111 7.39 6.07 11.49
C SER A 111 7.01 7.43 12.11
N LEU A 112 5.89 7.49 12.83
CA LEU A 112 5.40 8.68 13.53
C LEU A 112 5.90 8.77 14.99
N GLY A 113 6.63 7.76 15.48
CA GLY A 113 7.09 7.71 16.87
C GLY A 113 5.95 7.51 17.88
N ILE A 114 4.83 6.91 17.46
CA ILE A 114 3.67 6.63 18.33
C ILE A 114 3.88 5.24 18.95
N GLY A 115 4.00 5.20 20.28
CA GLY A 115 4.18 3.97 21.04
C GLY A 115 2.89 3.16 21.18
N ALA A 116 3.02 1.88 21.52
CA ALA A 116 1.88 0.96 21.66
C ALA A 116 0.83 1.41 22.68
N GLU A 117 1.24 2.11 23.75
CA GLU A 117 0.32 2.66 24.76
C GLU A 117 -0.56 3.80 24.23
N GLN A 118 -0.12 4.49 23.17
CA GLN A 118 -0.86 5.60 22.55
C GLN A 118 -1.75 5.13 21.39
N ALA A 119 -1.60 3.87 20.97
CA ALA A 119 -2.25 3.28 19.82
C ALA A 119 -3.52 2.47 20.16
N GLN A 120 -3.92 2.39 21.45
CA GLN A 120 -5.09 1.66 21.95
C GLN A 120 -6.27 2.57 22.28
#